data_AF-A0A8T5XT44-F1
#
_entry.id   AF-A0A8T5XT44-F1
#
_cell.length_a   1.000
_cell.length_b   1.000
_cell.length_c   1.000
_cell.angle_alpha   90.00
_cell.angle_beta   90.00
_cell.angle_gamma   90.00
#
_symmetry.space_group_name_H-M   'P 1'
#
loop_
_entity.id
_entity.type
_entity.pdbx_description
1 polymer ?
#
loop_
_entity_poly.entity_id
_entity_poly.type
_entity_poly.pdbx_seq_one_letter_code
_entity_poly.pdbx_strand_id
1 'polypeptide(L)' 'MTKITKTQFITIISVLIYAIWEFKASKWAETVRGPIIRVDLVIILPVLITLVVFSISQLFSRK' A
#
# COMPACT_ATOMS: atom_id res chain seq x y z
N MET A 1 -2.21 21.73 16.04
CA MET A 1 -2.80 20.55 15.35
C MET A 1 -2.11 20.39 14.02
N THR A 2 -1.26 19.37 13.85
CA THR A 2 -0.68 19.01 12.55
C THR A 2 -1.80 18.63 11.61
N LYS A 3 -2.17 19.53 10.68
CA LYS A 3 -3.16 19.24 9.63
C LYS A 3 -2.64 18.06 8.80
N ILE A 4 -3.39 16.97 8.79
CA ILE A 4 -3.15 15.85 7.88
C ILE A 4 -3.18 16.41 6.46
N THR A 5 -2.12 16.16 5.72
CA THR A 5 -2.00 16.61 4.33
C THR A 5 -2.84 15.72 3.42
N LYS A 6 -3.36 16.28 2.32
CA LYS A 6 -4.15 15.51 1.34
C LYS A 6 -3.38 14.27 0.87
N THR A 7 -2.06 14.37 0.74
CA THR A 7 -1.12 13.30 0.40
C THR A 7 -1.06 12.19 1.46
N GLN A 8 -1.01 12.55 2.75
CA GLN A 8 -1.09 11.58 3.86
C GLN A 8 -2.43 10.85 3.90
N PHE A 9 -3.53 11.57 3.66
CA PHE A 9 -4.86 10.97 3.61
C PHE A 9 -4.99 9.97 2.45
N ILE A 10 -4.49 10.32 1.26
CA ILE A 10 -4.42 9.42 0.10
C ILE A 10 -3.56 8.19 0.44
N THR A 11 -2.40 8.39 1.07
CA THR A 11 -1.50 7.28 1.45
C THR A 11 -2.19 6.30 2.40
N ILE A 12 -2.93 6.80 3.40
CA ILE A 12 -3.69 5.97 4.33
C ILE A 12 -4.77 5.16 3.59
N ILE A 13 -5.52 5.81 2.69
CA ILE A 13 -6.53 5.13 1.87
C ILE A 13 -5.89 4.06 0.98
N SER A 14 -4.78 4.37 0.31
CA SER A 14 -4.07 3.42 -0.54
C SER A 14 -3.60 2.19 0.24
N VAL A 15 -3.09 2.37 1.47
CA VAL A 15 -2.70 1.26 2.35
C VAL A 15 -3.92 0.42 2.75
N LEU A 16 -5.05 1.04 3.08
CA LEU A 16 -6.29 0.33 3.43
C LEU A 16 -6.84 -0.49 2.26
N ILE A 17 -6.86 0.09 1.06
CA ILE A 17 -7.29 -0.61 -0.17
C ILE A 17 -6.37 -1.81 -0.44
N TYR A 18 -5.06 -1.63 -0.29
CA TYR A 18 -4.10 -2.72 -0.44
C TYR A 18 -4.32 -3.84 0.57
N ALA A 19 -4.59 -3.52 1.84
CA ALA A 19 -4.88 -4.53 2.85
C ALA A 19 -6.13 -5.38 2.50
N ILE A 20 -7.18 -4.74 1.96
CA ILE A 20 -8.37 -5.45 1.47
C ILE A 20 -8.04 -6.33 0.26
N TRP A 21 -7.24 -5.81 -0.67
CA TRP A 21 -6.77 -6.57 -1.83
C TRP A 21 -5.98 -7.80 -1.41
N GLU A 22 -5.04 -7.66 -0.48
CA GLU A 22 -4.20 -8.76 -0.01
C GLU A 22 -5.02 -9.88 0.65
N PHE A 23 -6.07 -9.51 1.38
CA PHE A 23 -6.99 -10.49 1.96
C PHE A 23 -7.74 -11.29 0.87
N LYS A 24 -8.21 -10.61 -0.18
CA LYS A 24 -8.84 -11.28 -1.33
C LYS A 24 -7.84 -12.14 -2.10
N ALA A 25 -6.63 -11.64 -2.33
CA ALA A 25 -5.59 -12.34 -3.06
C ALA A 25 -5.09 -13.58 -2.30
N SER A 26 -5.01 -13.51 -0.97
CA SER A 26 -4.69 -14.66 -0.11
C SER A 26 -5.77 -15.73 -0.20
N LYS A 27 -7.06 -15.35 -0.11
CA LYS A 27 -8.17 -16.29 -0.30
C LYS A 27 -8.19 -16.91 -1.70
N TRP A 28 -7.87 -16.13 -2.72
CA TRP A 28 -7.74 -16.65 -4.08
C TRP A 28 -6.58 -17.65 -4.17
N ALA A 29 -5.44 -17.34 -3.54
CA ALA A 29 -4.26 -18.20 -3.53
C ALA A 29 -4.55 -19.58 -2.92
N GLU A 30 -5.40 -19.66 -1.89
CA GLU A 30 -5.84 -20.93 -1.28
C GLU A 30 -6.61 -21.84 -2.25
N THR A 31 -7.23 -21.27 -3.30
CA THR A 31 -8.01 -22.04 -4.28
C THR A 31 -7.18 -22.59 -5.45
N VAL A 32 -5.94 -22.14 -5.61
CA VAL A 32 -5.05 -22.53 -6.71
C VAL A 32 -4.09 -23.62 -6.26
N ARG A 33 -4.09 -24.77 -6.94
CA ARG A 33 -3.10 -25.83 -6.71
C ARG A 33 -1.90 -25.63 -7.65
N GLY A 34 -0.78 -25.15 -7.11
CA GLY A 34 0.48 -24.97 -7.85
C GLY A 34 1.26 -23.72 -7.40
N PRO A 35 2.43 -23.45 -7.99
CA PRO A 35 3.17 -22.23 -7.72
C PRO A 35 2.37 -21.01 -8.19
N ILE A 36 2.22 -20.02 -7.31
CA ILE A 36 1.44 -18.80 -7.55
C ILE A 36 2.40 -17.65 -7.80
N ILE A 37 2.34 -17.08 -8.99
CA ILE A 37 3.10 -15.88 -9.35
C ILE A 37 2.23 -14.66 -9.12
N ARG A 38 2.53 -13.91 -8.05
CA ARG A 38 1.83 -12.67 -7.67
C ARG A 38 2.45 -11.47 -8.40
N VAL A 39 2.12 -11.31 -9.69
CA VAL A 39 2.61 -10.19 -10.52
C VAL A 39 2.13 -8.84 -9.98
N ASP A 40 0.97 -8.83 -9.31
CA ASP A 40 0.41 -7.67 -8.65
C ASP A 40 1.35 -7.09 -7.58
N LEU A 41 2.07 -7.93 -6.84
CA LEU A 41 3.04 -7.49 -5.83
C LEU A 41 4.21 -6.72 -6.44
N VAL A 42 4.67 -7.10 -7.64
CA VAL A 42 5.80 -6.45 -8.32
C VAL A 42 5.50 -4.99 -8.66
N ILE A 43 4.22 -4.65 -8.89
CA ILE A 43 3.80 -3.29 -9.25
C ILE A 43 3.30 -2.52 -8.03
N ILE A 44 2.49 -3.17 -7.17
CA ILE A 44 1.80 -2.48 -6.06
C ILE A 44 2.76 -2.14 -4.91
N LEU A 45 3.72 -3.02 -4.58
CA LEU A 45 4.67 -2.76 -3.48
C LEU A 45 5.54 -1.53 -3.74
N PRO A 46 6.22 -1.37 -4.90
CA PRO A 46 7.03 -0.19 -5.16
C PRO A 46 6.25 1.12 -5.07
N VAL A 47 5.01 1.14 -5.56
CA VAL A 47 4.13 2.31 -5.49
C VAL A 47 3.77 2.65 -4.04
N LEU A 48 3.37 1.65 -3.25
CA LEU A 48 3.06 1.84 -1.83
C LEU A 48 4.27 2.31 -1.03
N ILE A 49 5.44 1.71 -1.26
CA ILE A 49 6.70 2.10 -0.61
C ILE A 49 7.01 3.56 -0.95
N THR A 50 6.88 3.96 -2.21
CA THR A 50 7.13 5.34 -2.65
C THR A 50 6.18 6.32 -1.95
N LEU A 51 4.88 6.00 -1.87
CA LEU A 51 3.89 6.83 -1.18
C LEU A 51 4.18 6.95 0.32
N VAL A 52 4.55 5.85 0.97
CA VAL A 52 4.88 5.84 2.40
C VAL A 52 6.16 6.64 2.66
N VAL A 53 7.22 6.44 1.88
CA VAL A 53 8.48 7.20 2.01
C VAL A 53 8.24 8.69 1.77
N PHE A 54 7.46 9.06 0.76
CA PHE A 54 7.10 10.45 0.49
C PHE A 54 6.31 11.06 1.66
N SER A 55 5.33 10.34 2.18
CA SER A 55 4.53 10.74 3.35
C SER A 55 5.39 10.95 4.60
N ILE A 56 6.35 10.08 4.84
CA ILE A 56 7.32 10.18 5.95
C ILE A 56 8.25 11.38 5.74
N SER A 57 8.82 11.53 4.55
CA SER A 57 9.69 12.68 4.22
C SER A 57 8.96 14.02 4.39
N GLN A 58 7.69 14.08 4.00
CA GLN A 58 6.84 15.26 4.19
C GLN A 58 6.59 15.58 5.67
N LEU A 59 6.54 14.56 6.54
CA LEU A 59 6.42 14.74 7.98
C LEU A 59 7.69 15.33 8.58
N PHE A 60 8.87 14.88 8.12
CA PHE A 60 10.16 15.41 8.57
C PHE A 60 10.46 16.82 8.04
N SER A 61 10.13 17.14 6.78
CA SER A 61 10.32 18.50 6.22
C SER A 61 9.34 19.55 6.74
N ARG A 62 8.24 19.16 7.39
CA ARG A 62 7.27 20.10 8.00
C ARG A 62 7.50 20.34 9.49
N LYS A 63 8.51 19.69 10.09
CA LYS A 63 9.03 19.99 11.42
C LYS A 63 10.09 21.09 11.31
#